data_AF-A0A496WQS3-F1
#
_entry.id   AF-A0A496WQS3-F1
#
_cell.length_a   1.000
_cell.length_b   1.000
_cell.length_c   1.000
_cell.angle_alpha   90.00
_cell.angle_beta   90.00
_cell.angle_gamma   90.00
#
_symmetry.space_group_name_H-M   'P 1'
#
loop_
_entity.id
_entity.type
_entity.pdbx_description
1 polymer ?
#
loop_
_entity_poly.entity_id
_entity_poly.type
_entity_poly.pdbx_seq_one_letter_code
_entity_poly.pdbx_strand_id
1 'polypeptide(L)'
;MHYKETDYRSMPLRVLCTSTENAIRELVSFTKEPTFLDGITAIEYGEYLYGAVFVACQAYAIGVVSDINDIMGLGATDKLSKLNLYKQGSASINGTTQIEFINALANYFKHNEEWSSWPENETTKALKNFGLTEHTEFPLKSGAEILTGNDSELRLVCEILENWRFWLVEKSYQNA
;
A
#
# COMPACT_ATOMS: atom_id res chain seq x y z
N MET A 1 -7.03 18.26 -21.57
CA MET A 1 -7.70 17.09 -20.98
C MET A 1 -7.15 15.85 -21.62
N HIS A 2 -6.17 15.22 -20.99
CA HIS A 2 -5.55 13.96 -21.35
C HIS A 2 -6.42 12.79 -20.84
N TYR A 3 -6.67 11.76 -21.64
CA TYR A 3 -7.60 10.68 -21.26
C TYR A 3 -7.18 9.90 -20.00
N LYS A 4 -5.88 9.91 -19.66
CA LYS A 4 -5.33 9.32 -18.43
C LYS A 4 -5.60 10.13 -17.16
N GLU A 5 -6.27 11.28 -17.26
CA GLU A 5 -6.78 12.00 -16.09
C GLU A 5 -7.88 11.19 -15.38
N THR A 6 -8.66 10.41 -16.13
CA THR A 6 -9.67 9.50 -15.57
C THR A 6 -9.02 8.27 -14.93
N ASP A 7 -9.36 7.99 -13.67
CA ASP A 7 -8.82 6.86 -12.92
C ASP A 7 -9.65 5.59 -13.07
N TYR A 8 -9.35 4.80 -14.10
CA TYR A 8 -9.98 3.49 -14.27
C TYR A 8 -9.43 2.40 -13.34
N ARG A 9 -8.25 2.61 -12.72
CA ARG A 9 -7.58 1.59 -11.89
C ARG A 9 -8.04 1.63 -10.43
N SER A 10 -8.62 2.74 -9.98
CA SER A 10 -9.21 2.88 -8.64
C SER A 10 -10.32 1.87 -8.40
N MET A 11 -11.22 1.66 -9.37
CA MET A 11 -12.38 0.78 -9.17
C MET A 11 -11.99 -0.69 -8.87
N PRO A 12 -11.13 -1.37 -9.67
CA PRO A 12 -10.65 -2.71 -9.32
C PRO A 12 -9.95 -2.77 -7.96
N LEU A 13 -9.16 -1.75 -7.60
CA LEU A 13 -8.46 -1.69 -6.31
C LEU A 13 -9.46 -1.62 -5.14
N ARG A 14 -10.49 -0.76 -5.23
CA ARG A 14 -11.57 -0.66 -4.24
C ARG A 14 -12.36 -1.96 -4.07
N VAL A 15 -12.65 -2.65 -5.18
CA VAL A 15 -13.34 -3.94 -5.15
C VAL A 15 -12.49 -4.98 -4.42
N LEU A 16 -11.19 -5.01 -4.69
CA LEU A 16 -10.27 -5.90 -3.98
C LEU A 16 -10.18 -5.54 -2.49
N CYS A 17 -9.94 -4.27 -2.13
CA CYS A 17 -9.91 -3.78 -0.74
C CYS A 17 -11.15 -4.30 0.04
N THR A 18 -12.36 -4.06 -0.51
CA THR A 18 -13.64 -4.48 0.10
C THR A 18 -13.77 -6.00 0.21
N SER A 19 -13.41 -6.74 -0.84
CA SER A 19 -13.56 -8.21 -0.85
C SER A 19 -12.62 -8.86 0.16
N THR A 20 -11.38 -8.37 0.24
CA THR A 20 -10.39 -8.83 1.21
C THR A 20 -10.84 -8.53 2.65
N GLU A 21 -11.37 -7.34 2.89
CA GLU A 21 -11.89 -6.98 4.21
C GLU A 21 -13.00 -7.92 4.68
N ASN A 22 -13.94 -8.25 3.78
CA ASN A 22 -14.99 -9.22 4.07
C ASN A 22 -14.42 -10.61 4.37
N ALA A 23 -13.41 -11.05 3.62
CA ALA A 23 -12.74 -12.34 3.87
C ALA A 23 -12.02 -12.36 5.23
N ILE A 24 -11.36 -11.27 5.62
CA ILE A 24 -10.73 -11.13 6.95
C ILE A 24 -11.80 -11.20 8.05
N ARG A 25 -12.93 -10.51 7.88
CA ARG A 25 -14.05 -10.57 8.84
C ARG A 25 -14.62 -11.98 8.97
N GLU A 26 -14.69 -12.73 7.87
CA GLU A 26 -15.12 -14.13 7.86
C GLU A 26 -14.13 -15.02 8.64
N LEU A 27 -12.82 -14.87 8.42
CA LEU A 27 -11.79 -15.57 9.20
C LEU A 27 -11.92 -15.30 10.70
N VAL A 28 -12.10 -14.04 11.09
CA VAL A 28 -12.34 -13.66 12.49
C VAL A 28 -13.62 -14.30 13.02
N SER A 29 -14.66 -14.45 12.19
CA SER A 29 -15.90 -15.10 12.61
C SER A 29 -15.72 -16.58 12.95
N PHE A 30 -14.86 -17.29 12.20
CA PHE A 30 -14.56 -18.70 12.46
C PHE A 30 -13.87 -18.94 13.81
N THR A 31 -13.16 -17.93 14.34
CA THR A 31 -12.53 -18.02 15.67
C THR A 31 -13.53 -18.12 16.83
N LYS A 32 -14.80 -17.79 16.58
CA LYS A 32 -15.88 -17.92 17.57
C LYS A 32 -16.33 -19.37 17.75
N GLU A 33 -15.97 -20.26 16.83
CA GLU A 33 -16.23 -21.70 16.89
C GLU A 33 -14.89 -22.44 17.07
N PRO A 34 -14.49 -22.80 18.31
CA PRO A 34 -13.14 -23.27 18.64
C PRO A 34 -12.66 -24.52 17.88
N THR A 35 -13.59 -25.25 17.25
CA THR A 35 -13.30 -26.45 16.45
C THR A 35 -12.76 -26.15 15.06
N PHE A 36 -12.94 -24.92 14.54
CA PHE A 36 -12.64 -24.61 13.14
C PHE A 36 -11.28 -23.93 12.95
N LEU A 37 -11.00 -22.91 13.76
CA LEU A 37 -9.83 -22.06 13.60
C LEU A 37 -9.52 -21.34 14.91
N ASP A 38 -8.28 -21.39 15.39
CA ASP A 38 -7.88 -20.55 16.52
C ASP A 38 -7.55 -19.12 16.05
N GLY A 39 -7.54 -18.19 17.02
CA GLY A 39 -7.34 -16.77 16.73
C GLY A 39 -5.99 -16.44 16.11
N ILE A 40 -4.93 -17.18 16.43
CA ILE A 40 -3.59 -16.92 15.89
C ILE A 40 -3.55 -17.33 14.43
N THR A 41 -4.00 -18.55 14.11
CA THR A 41 -4.06 -19.02 12.72
C THR A 41 -4.97 -18.15 11.85
N ALA A 42 -6.05 -17.60 12.38
CA ALA A 42 -6.88 -16.65 11.66
C ALA A 42 -6.12 -15.36 11.28
N ILE A 43 -5.26 -14.85 12.15
CA ILE A 43 -4.44 -13.66 11.86
C ILE A 43 -3.32 -14.01 10.87
N GLU A 44 -2.68 -15.17 11.00
CA GLU A 44 -1.70 -15.65 10.02
C GLU A 44 -2.29 -15.71 8.61
N TYR A 45 -3.51 -16.23 8.45
CA TYR A 45 -4.22 -16.20 7.17
C TYR A 45 -4.58 -14.78 6.75
N GLY A 46 -4.93 -13.92 7.71
CA GLY A 46 -5.12 -12.49 7.50
C GLY A 46 -3.89 -11.79 6.90
N GLU A 47 -2.67 -12.13 7.33
CA GLU A 47 -1.43 -11.53 6.79
C GLU A 47 -1.32 -11.72 5.27
N TYR A 48 -1.67 -12.90 4.74
CA TYR A 48 -1.68 -13.14 3.29
C TYR A 48 -2.69 -12.26 2.56
N LEU A 49 -3.86 -12.04 3.17
CA LEU A 49 -4.91 -11.18 2.64
C LEU A 49 -4.48 -9.70 2.63
N TYR A 50 -3.89 -9.21 3.72
CA TYR A 50 -3.28 -7.88 3.77
C TYR A 50 -2.16 -7.74 2.72
N GLY A 51 -1.28 -8.74 2.61
CA GLY A 51 -0.20 -8.78 1.63
C GLY A 51 -0.67 -8.64 0.19
N ALA A 52 -1.72 -9.37 -0.18
CA ALA A 52 -2.34 -9.28 -1.51
C ALA A 52 -2.86 -7.86 -1.81
N VAL A 53 -3.48 -7.20 -0.82
CA VAL A 53 -3.94 -5.81 -0.96
C VAL A 53 -2.77 -4.86 -1.16
N PHE A 54 -1.68 -5.00 -0.39
CA PHE A 54 -0.51 -4.13 -0.57
C PHE A 54 0.18 -4.33 -1.92
N VAL A 55 0.22 -5.56 -2.46
CA VAL A 55 0.73 -5.80 -3.82
C VAL A 55 -0.14 -5.11 -4.87
N ALA A 56 -1.47 -5.18 -4.73
CA ALA A 56 -2.37 -4.47 -5.63
C ALA A 56 -2.22 -2.94 -5.52
N CYS A 57 -2.06 -2.42 -4.31
CA CYS A 57 -1.75 -1.01 -4.05
C CYS A 57 -0.45 -0.58 -4.72
N GLN A 58 0.60 -1.40 -4.64
CA GLN A 58 1.87 -1.16 -5.32
C GLN A 58 1.69 -1.14 -6.85
N ALA A 59 0.90 -2.06 -7.41
CA ALA A 59 0.60 -2.09 -8.84
C ALA A 59 -0.19 -0.84 -9.28
N TYR A 60 -1.17 -0.39 -8.48
CA TYR A 60 -1.88 0.87 -8.71
C TYR A 60 -0.91 2.07 -8.70
N ALA A 61 -0.03 2.16 -7.70
CA ALA A 61 0.93 3.25 -7.59
C ALA A 61 1.90 3.33 -8.78
N ILE A 62 2.34 2.18 -9.30
CA ILE A 62 3.12 2.11 -10.55
C ILE A 62 2.31 2.64 -11.74
N GLY A 63 1.02 2.28 -11.82
CA GLY A 63 0.10 2.82 -12.82
C GLY A 63 -0.02 4.33 -12.77
N VAL A 64 -0.13 4.92 -11.57
CA VAL A 64 -0.14 6.37 -11.36
C VAL A 64 1.14 7.02 -11.87
N VAL A 65 2.31 6.47 -11.54
CA VAL A 65 3.60 6.97 -12.05
C VAL A 65 3.63 6.99 -13.59
N SER A 66 3.11 5.95 -14.23
CA SER A 66 3.00 5.93 -15.70
C SER A 66 2.06 7.01 -16.22
N ASP A 67 0.90 7.18 -15.59
CA ASP A 67 -0.09 8.16 -16.05
C ASP A 67 0.42 9.59 -15.90
N ILE A 68 1.09 9.93 -14.80
CA ILE A 68 1.66 11.27 -14.57
C ILE A 68 2.74 11.60 -15.60
N ASN A 69 3.64 10.66 -15.90
CA ASN A 69 4.65 10.86 -16.92
C ASN A 69 4.03 11.14 -18.30
N ASP A 70 2.93 10.48 -18.63
CA ASP A 70 2.22 10.70 -19.90
C ASP A 70 1.44 12.01 -19.90
N ILE A 71 0.78 12.39 -18.79
CA ILE A 71 0.08 13.68 -18.66
C ILE A 71 1.04 14.86 -18.82
N MET A 72 2.23 14.77 -18.23
CA MET A 72 3.28 15.80 -18.34
C MET A 72 3.98 15.81 -19.70
N GLY A 73 3.69 14.84 -20.59
CA GLY A 73 4.34 14.72 -21.90
C GLY A 73 5.85 14.47 -21.83
N LEU A 74 6.34 13.86 -20.74
CA LEU A 74 7.78 13.69 -20.52
C LEU A 74 8.36 12.61 -21.44
N GLY A 75 9.40 12.98 -22.19
CA GLY A 75 10.19 12.06 -23.01
C GLY A 75 10.94 11.01 -22.17
N ALA A 76 11.49 9.98 -22.83
CA ALA A 76 12.15 8.87 -22.13
C ALA A 76 13.31 9.28 -21.20
N THR A 77 13.97 10.41 -21.47
CA THR A 77 15.08 10.97 -20.70
C THR A 77 14.65 11.77 -19.47
N ASP A 78 13.41 12.27 -19.45
CA ASP A 78 12.91 13.20 -18.43
C ASP A 78 11.83 12.58 -17.54
N LYS A 79 11.60 11.27 -17.66
CA LYS A 79 10.58 10.56 -16.86
C LYS A 79 10.89 10.66 -15.37
N LEU A 80 9.88 11.10 -14.63
CA LEU A 80 9.90 11.06 -13.18
C LEU A 80 10.01 9.60 -12.72
N SER A 81 11.03 9.34 -11.91
CA SER A 81 11.22 8.01 -11.33
C SER A 81 10.14 7.72 -10.29
N LYS A 82 9.76 6.43 -10.16
CA LYS A 82 8.82 5.98 -9.13
C LYS A 82 9.26 6.41 -7.72
N LEU A 83 10.56 6.34 -7.43
CA LEU A 83 11.10 6.70 -6.12
C LEU A 83 10.95 8.19 -5.83
N ASN A 84 11.15 9.04 -6.85
CA ASN A 84 10.96 10.47 -6.71
C ASN A 84 9.49 10.84 -6.51
N LEU A 85 8.55 10.10 -7.12
CA LEU A 85 7.12 10.34 -6.96
C LEU A 85 6.57 9.78 -5.64
N TYR A 86 7.04 8.62 -5.18
CA TYR A 86 6.59 8.06 -3.89
C TYR A 86 6.98 8.95 -2.72
N LYS A 87 8.09 9.67 -2.82
CA LYS A 87 8.52 10.69 -1.84
C LYS A 87 7.68 11.96 -1.85
N GLN A 88 6.76 12.11 -2.81
CA GLN A 88 5.91 13.29 -2.92
C GLN A 88 4.54 13.00 -2.31
N GLY A 89 4.16 13.77 -1.29
CA GLY A 89 2.89 13.68 -0.60
C GLY A 89 2.91 14.53 0.67
N SER A 90 1.74 14.89 1.19
CA SER A 90 1.62 15.78 2.35
C SER A 90 1.85 15.06 3.70
N ALA A 91 1.55 13.77 3.80
CA ALA A 91 1.71 13.00 5.02
C ALA A 91 3.01 12.18 5.00
N SER A 92 3.91 12.47 5.95
CA SER A 92 5.13 11.69 6.18
C SER A 92 5.40 11.50 7.66
N ILE A 93 5.93 10.33 8.02
CA ILE A 93 6.41 10.00 9.37
C ILE A 93 7.91 9.75 9.25
N ASN A 94 8.70 10.49 10.04
CA ASN A 94 10.17 10.40 10.03
C ASN A 94 10.80 10.50 8.61
N GLY A 95 10.19 11.32 7.74
CA GLY A 95 10.66 11.53 6.37
C GLY A 95 10.27 10.43 5.36
N THR A 96 9.42 9.47 5.75
CA THR A 96 8.85 8.47 4.85
C THR A 96 7.37 8.75 4.62
N THR A 97 6.94 8.83 3.37
CA THR A 97 5.53 9.03 3.03
C THR A 97 4.70 7.77 3.23
N GLN A 98 3.38 7.91 3.32
CA GLN A 98 2.47 6.75 3.32
C GLN A 98 2.59 5.90 2.04
N ILE A 99 2.94 6.50 0.89
CA ILE A 99 3.13 5.78 -0.38
C ILE A 99 4.39 4.93 -0.35
N GLU A 100 5.48 5.48 0.20
CA GLU A 100 6.71 4.70 0.45
C GLU A 100 6.43 3.54 1.41
N PHE A 101 5.64 3.78 2.46
CA PHE A 101 5.28 2.75 3.42
C PHE A 101 4.41 1.64 2.82
N ILE A 102 3.38 1.97 2.04
CA ILE A 102 2.56 1.00 1.28
C ILE A 102 3.44 0.15 0.36
N ASN A 103 4.37 0.79 -0.35
CA ASN A 103 5.32 0.09 -1.21
C ASN A 103 6.27 -0.82 -0.40
N ALA A 104 6.67 -0.41 0.80
CA ALA A 104 7.50 -1.22 1.69
C ALA A 104 6.75 -2.44 2.22
N LEU A 105 5.49 -2.31 2.62
CA LEU A 105 4.64 -3.44 3.04
C LEU A 105 4.45 -4.46 1.92
N ALA A 106 4.22 -3.99 0.68
CA ALA A 106 4.14 -4.87 -0.49
C ALA A 106 5.47 -5.62 -0.74
N ASN A 107 6.60 -4.93 -0.61
CA ASN A 107 7.92 -5.55 -0.76
C ASN A 107 8.24 -6.52 0.37
N TYR A 108 7.83 -6.21 1.60
CA TYR A 108 7.92 -7.12 2.74
C TYR A 108 7.18 -8.41 2.42
N PHE A 109 5.90 -8.33 2.06
CA PHE A 109 5.10 -9.52 1.75
C PHE A 109 5.74 -10.42 0.70
N LYS A 110 6.26 -9.84 -0.39
CA LYS A 110 6.87 -10.61 -1.48
C LYS A 110 8.21 -11.26 -1.16
N HIS A 111 9.01 -10.67 -0.26
CA HIS A 111 10.42 -11.02 -0.12
C HIS A 111 10.85 -11.42 1.30
N ASN A 112 10.00 -11.22 2.32
CA ASN A 112 10.40 -11.47 3.71
C ASN A 112 10.83 -12.94 3.96
N GLU A 113 10.19 -13.90 3.30
CA GLU A 113 10.54 -15.32 3.39
C GLU A 113 11.92 -15.65 2.80
N GLU A 114 12.48 -14.75 1.97
CA GLU A 114 13.83 -14.87 1.40
C GLU A 114 14.92 -14.34 2.35
N TRP A 115 14.53 -13.67 3.44
CA TRP A 115 15.45 -12.98 4.33
C TRP A 115 15.82 -13.84 5.54
N SER A 116 17.12 -13.99 5.80
CA SER A 116 17.60 -14.59 7.06
C SER A 116 17.44 -13.66 8.26
N SER A 117 17.43 -12.35 7.99
CA SER A 117 17.21 -11.25 8.93
C SER A 117 16.80 -10.01 8.13
N TRP A 118 16.17 -9.02 8.76
CA TRP A 118 15.77 -7.81 8.05
C TRP A 118 16.98 -7.11 7.40
N PRO A 119 17.03 -6.99 6.06
CA PRO A 119 18.17 -6.38 5.38
C PRO A 119 18.24 -4.87 5.66
N GLU A 120 19.42 -4.25 5.58
CA GLU A 120 19.55 -2.80 5.60
C GLU A 120 19.25 -2.21 4.22
N ASN A 121 17.98 -1.94 3.94
CA ASN A 121 17.55 -1.37 2.67
C ASN A 121 16.37 -0.39 2.85
N GLU A 122 15.92 0.22 1.76
CA GLU A 122 14.83 1.21 1.79
C GLU A 122 13.49 0.60 2.25
N THR A 123 13.24 -0.70 2.01
CA THR A 123 12.03 -1.37 2.49
C THR A 123 12.02 -1.40 4.02
N THR A 124 13.02 -1.99 4.66
CA THR A 124 13.04 -2.12 6.12
C THR A 124 13.19 -0.77 6.82
N LYS A 125 13.89 0.19 6.20
CA LYS A 125 13.96 1.58 6.67
C LYS A 125 12.59 2.25 6.69
N ALA A 126 11.81 2.12 5.62
CA ALA A 126 10.45 2.66 5.58
C ALA A 126 9.54 2.00 6.62
N LEU A 127 9.62 0.67 6.80
CA LEU A 127 8.89 -0.05 7.85
C LEU A 127 9.25 0.46 9.26
N LYS A 128 10.54 0.61 9.55
CA LYS A 128 11.05 1.12 10.84
C LYS A 128 10.59 2.54 11.13
N ASN A 129 10.52 3.40 10.11
CA ASN A 129 10.05 4.78 10.27
C ASN A 129 8.58 4.86 10.72
N PHE A 130 7.79 3.82 10.44
CA PHE A 130 6.42 3.65 10.90
C PHE A 130 6.32 2.75 12.16
N GLY A 131 7.43 2.41 12.79
CA GLY A 131 7.48 1.67 14.05
C GLY A 131 7.43 0.15 13.92
N LEU A 132 7.46 -0.41 12.71
CA LEU A 132 7.53 -1.86 12.50
C LEU A 132 8.97 -2.37 12.62
N THR A 133 9.13 -3.54 13.24
CA THR A 133 10.44 -4.17 13.47
C THR A 133 10.43 -5.64 13.08
N GLU A 134 11.59 -6.29 13.05
CA GLU A 134 11.70 -7.73 12.80
C GLU A 134 11.01 -8.60 13.86
N HIS A 135 10.67 -8.01 15.02
CA HIS A 135 9.94 -8.67 16.10
C HIS A 135 8.44 -8.39 16.07
N THR A 136 7.95 -7.63 15.09
CA THR A 136 6.52 -7.43 14.90
C THR A 136 5.91 -8.72 14.36
N GLU A 137 5.01 -9.36 15.12
CA GLU A 137 4.44 -10.67 14.82
C GLU A 137 3.55 -10.67 13.55
N PHE A 138 2.73 -9.64 13.37
CA PHE A 138 1.81 -9.49 12.24
C PHE A 138 2.01 -8.14 11.55
N PRO A 139 3.12 -7.97 10.82
CA PRO A 139 3.55 -6.67 10.31
C PRO A 139 2.64 -6.10 9.22
N LEU A 140 1.96 -6.93 8.42
CA LEU A 140 1.08 -6.43 7.36
C LEU A 140 -0.24 -5.92 7.94
N LYS A 141 -0.86 -6.65 8.88
CA LYS A 141 -2.00 -6.18 9.68
C LYS A 141 -1.64 -4.90 10.43
N SER A 142 -0.50 -4.88 11.12
CA SER A 142 -0.04 -3.70 11.86
C SER A 142 0.16 -2.51 10.91
N GLY A 143 0.74 -2.75 9.73
CA GLY A 143 0.89 -1.73 8.69
C GLY A 143 -0.44 -1.18 8.18
N ALA A 144 -1.44 -2.05 7.99
CA ALA A 144 -2.79 -1.63 7.64
C ALA A 144 -3.40 -0.77 8.75
N GLU A 145 -3.35 -1.21 10.01
CA GLU A 145 -3.85 -0.45 11.17
C GLU A 145 -3.19 0.93 11.30
N ILE A 146 -1.88 1.02 11.06
CA ILE A 146 -1.19 2.31 11.07
C ILE A 146 -1.70 3.24 9.95
N LEU A 147 -1.94 2.71 8.75
CA LEU A 147 -2.44 3.50 7.62
C LEU A 147 -3.89 3.93 7.80
N THR A 148 -4.72 3.09 8.42
CA THR A 148 -6.16 3.33 8.61
C THR A 148 -6.50 4.01 9.93
N GLY A 149 -5.52 4.23 10.82
CA GLY A 149 -5.77 4.78 12.16
C GLY A 149 -6.44 3.80 13.12
N ASN A 150 -6.16 2.50 12.97
CA ASN A 150 -6.79 1.35 13.63
C ASN A 150 -8.24 1.09 13.20
N ASP A 151 -8.68 1.69 12.11
CA ASP A 151 -9.93 1.30 11.47
C ASP A 151 -9.73 -0.02 10.71
N SER A 152 -10.74 -0.90 10.74
CA SER A 152 -10.74 -2.16 9.98
C SER A 152 -10.99 -1.96 8.48
N GLU A 153 -11.36 -0.75 8.05
CA GLU A 153 -11.72 -0.45 6.68
C GLU A 153 -10.49 -0.35 5.75
N LEU A 154 -10.20 -1.43 5.02
CA LEU A 154 -9.08 -1.48 4.08
C LEU A 154 -9.22 -0.49 2.92
N ARG A 155 -10.45 -0.04 2.66
CA ARG A 155 -10.74 1.03 1.71
C ARG A 155 -10.01 2.33 2.05
N LEU A 156 -9.69 2.61 3.30
CA LEU A 156 -8.92 3.81 3.67
C LEU A 156 -7.49 3.78 3.07
N VAL A 157 -6.90 2.59 2.90
CA VAL A 157 -5.61 2.44 2.18
C VAL A 157 -5.76 2.81 0.70
N CYS A 158 -6.87 2.36 0.09
CA CYS A 158 -7.24 2.72 -1.27
C CYS A 158 -7.36 4.26 -1.42
N GLU A 159 -7.99 4.96 -0.47
CA GLU A 159 -8.19 6.41 -0.49
C GLU A 159 -6.88 7.21 -0.38
N ILE A 160 -5.89 6.72 0.37
CA ILE A 160 -4.55 7.34 0.44
C ILE A 160 -3.94 7.44 -0.97
N LEU A 161 -4.02 6.36 -1.75
CA LEU A 161 -3.44 6.29 -3.10
C LEU A 161 -4.20 7.17 -4.11
N GLU A 162 -5.53 7.21 -4.00
CA GLU A 162 -6.38 8.03 -4.87
C GLU A 162 -6.16 9.52 -4.62
N ASN A 163 -6.07 9.92 -3.34
CA ASN A 163 -5.77 11.30 -2.97
C ASN A 163 -4.36 11.70 -3.44
N TRP A 164 -3.38 10.81 -3.30
CA TRP A 164 -2.04 11.02 -3.82
C TRP A 164 -2.03 11.21 -5.35
N ARG A 165 -2.74 10.35 -6.08
CA ARG A 165 -2.90 10.48 -7.54
C ARG A 165 -3.54 11.82 -7.91
N PHE A 166 -4.66 12.16 -7.27
CA PHE A 166 -5.39 13.40 -7.53
C PHE A 166 -4.48 14.62 -7.35
N TRP A 167 -3.75 14.68 -6.23
CA TRP A 167 -2.80 15.74 -5.95
C TRP A 167 -1.66 15.81 -7.00
N LEU A 168 -1.12 14.68 -7.45
CA LEU A 168 -0.11 14.66 -8.51
C LEU A 168 -0.63 15.18 -9.84
N VAL A 169 -1.87 14.84 -10.20
CA VAL A 169 -2.53 15.34 -11.42
C VAL A 169 -2.72 16.86 -11.31
N GLU A 170 -3.25 17.37 -10.22
CA GLU A 170 -3.40 18.82 -10.01
C GLU A 170 -2.04 19.56 -10.10
N LYS A 171 -1.02 19.02 -9.43
CA LYS A 171 0.34 19.57 -9.46
C LYS A 171 0.95 19.56 -10.86
N SER A 172 0.60 18.60 -11.70
CA SER A 172 1.12 18.53 -13.07
C SER A 172 0.68 19.73 -13.93
N TYR A 173 -0.51 20.30 -13.69
CA TYR A 173 -0.96 21.51 -14.39
C TYR A 173 -0.36 22.80 -13.85
N GLN A 174 0.02 22.84 -12.57
CA GLN A 174 0.64 24.02 -11.99
C GLN A 174 2.08 24.23 -12.48
N ASN A 175 2.70 23.18 -13.02
CA ASN A 175 4.08 23.20 -13.52
C ASN A 175 4.17 23.13 -15.05
N ALA A 176 3.03 23.15 -15.76
CA ALA A 176 2.93 23.19 -17.23
C ALA A 176 2.72 24.63 -17.71
#